data_AF-A0A938TNL4-F1
#
_entry.id   AF-A0A938TNL4-F1
#
_cell.length_a   1.000
_cell.length_b   1.000
_cell.length_c   1.000
_cell.angle_alpha   90.00
_cell.angle_beta   90.00
_cell.angle_gamma   90.00
#
_symmetry.space_group_name_H-M   'P 1'
#
loop_
_entity.id
_entity.type
_entity.pdbx_description
1 polymer ?
#
loop_
_entity_poly.entity_id
_entity_poly.type
_entity_poly.pdbx_seq_one_letter_code
_entity_poly.pdbx_strand_id
1 'polypeptide(L)'
;MSLLASFTKKSKLDAAIKKAAKARTNEDSIADQLLKEVYQDFADIMTGDSLRAATMYQWGVTLLHQAKTKTPPESINIFRNAIAKFSFCMTIDPNYLAAAIDAGVACMDLARARNVPATDELYEMAKKQFEKANSIQAGVAAFNLACVHGLRGDNDACLEALNIAKEKASLPDDADILADPDLASVINQQWFKDFMAGLEKDRRIAEEKRLAAIAAAEEAKKPKPKDPNVFDPYADMKKSKKDAKSDATEAQTKEAEQAAADEVAPVKADESSPSS
;
A
#
# COMPACT_ATOMS: atom_id res chain seq x y z
N MET A 1 25.63 -4.53 -27.21
CA MET A 1 24.15 -4.68 -27.24
C MET A 1 23.54 -3.35 -27.65
N SER A 2 22.68 -3.32 -28.67
CA SER A 2 22.04 -2.09 -29.18
C SER A 2 21.00 -1.55 -28.18
N LEU A 3 20.96 -0.23 -27.98
CA LEU A 3 19.95 0.44 -27.13
C LEU A 3 18.52 0.11 -27.58
N LEU A 4 18.28 0.03 -28.89
CA LEU A 4 16.96 -0.31 -29.45
C LEU A 4 16.49 -1.71 -29.01
N ALA A 5 17.40 -2.68 -28.94
CA ALA A 5 17.09 -4.04 -28.48
C ALA A 5 16.78 -4.11 -26.97
N SER A 6 17.33 -3.19 -26.16
CA SER A 6 16.96 -3.09 -24.74
C SER A 6 15.58 -2.45 -24.53
N PHE A 7 15.21 -1.44 -25.34
CA PHE A 7 13.89 -0.81 -25.26
C PHE A 7 12.76 -1.78 -25.63
N THR A 8 12.93 -2.58 -26.69
CA THR A 8 11.93 -3.57 -27.11
C THR A 8 11.73 -4.66 -26.05
N LYS A 9 12.79 -5.12 -25.40
CA LYS A 9 12.72 -6.12 -24.33
C LYS A 9 12.04 -5.59 -23.07
N LYS A 10 12.31 -4.35 -22.68
CA LYS A 10 11.61 -3.71 -21.55
C LYS A 10 10.11 -3.64 -21.82
N SER A 11 9.72 -3.18 -23.02
CA SER A 11 8.32 -3.15 -23.42
C SER A 11 7.67 -4.55 -23.44
N LYS A 12 8.39 -5.59 -23.90
CA LYS A 12 7.90 -6.98 -23.85
C LYS A 12 7.71 -7.46 -22.40
N LEU A 13 8.63 -7.13 -21.50
CA LEU A 13 8.51 -7.44 -20.08
C LEU A 13 7.29 -6.76 -19.46
N ASP A 14 7.08 -5.47 -19.72
CA ASP A 14 5.92 -4.73 -19.22
C ASP A 14 4.59 -5.33 -19.72
N ALA A 15 4.56 -5.75 -20.99
CA ALA A 15 3.41 -6.46 -21.56
C ALA A 15 3.15 -7.81 -20.89
N ALA A 16 4.21 -8.60 -20.63
CA ALA A 16 4.11 -9.87 -19.92
C ALA A 16 3.60 -9.69 -18.48
N ILE A 17 4.10 -8.67 -17.75
CA ILE A 17 3.63 -8.32 -16.40
C ILE A 17 2.15 -7.95 -16.43
N LYS A 18 1.71 -7.13 -17.38
CA LYS A 18 0.30 -6.74 -17.53
C LYS A 18 -0.59 -7.95 -17.83
N LYS A 19 -0.11 -8.87 -18.67
CA LYS A 19 -0.81 -10.12 -18.99
C LYS A 19 -0.88 -11.06 -17.78
N ALA A 20 0.19 -11.16 -16.99
CA ALA A 20 0.20 -11.91 -15.74
C ALA A 20 -0.81 -11.33 -14.74
N ALA A 21 -0.89 -10.00 -14.61
CA ALA A 21 -1.89 -9.34 -13.77
C ALA A 21 -3.32 -9.63 -14.24
N LYS A 22 -3.56 -9.62 -15.56
CA LYS A 22 -4.86 -10.00 -16.14
C LYS A 22 -5.21 -11.46 -15.83
N ALA A 23 -4.27 -12.39 -15.90
CA ALA A 23 -4.53 -13.79 -15.60
C ALA A 23 -5.11 -14.00 -14.19
N ARG A 24 -4.70 -13.18 -13.20
CA ARG A 24 -5.18 -13.27 -11.81
C ARG A 24 -6.65 -12.94 -11.61
N THR A 25 -7.30 -12.31 -12.59
CA THR A 25 -8.72 -11.92 -12.50
C THR A 25 -9.63 -12.78 -13.38
N ASN A 26 -9.11 -13.89 -13.93
CA ASN A 26 -9.86 -14.79 -14.80
C ASN A 26 -10.13 -16.13 -14.09
N GLU A 27 -11.09 -16.89 -14.60
CA GLU A 27 -11.31 -18.27 -14.18
C GLU A 27 -10.07 -19.13 -14.43
N ASP A 28 -9.92 -20.20 -13.64
CA ASP A 28 -8.69 -21.00 -13.57
C ASP A 28 -8.16 -21.49 -14.92
N SER A 29 -9.04 -21.99 -15.80
CA SER A 29 -8.64 -22.52 -17.11
C SER A 29 -8.12 -21.43 -18.04
N ILE A 30 -8.74 -20.25 -18.03
CA ILE A 30 -8.33 -19.08 -18.81
C ILE A 30 -7.03 -18.50 -18.22
N ALA A 31 -6.94 -18.45 -16.89
CA ALA A 31 -5.75 -18.01 -16.19
C ALA A 31 -4.54 -18.87 -16.55
N ASP A 32 -4.66 -20.20 -16.51
CA ASP A 32 -3.56 -21.11 -16.82
C ASP A 32 -3.08 -21.01 -18.27
N GLN A 33 -4.00 -20.83 -19.23
CA GLN A 33 -3.64 -20.60 -20.63
C GLN A 33 -2.87 -19.28 -20.81
N LEU A 34 -3.35 -18.19 -20.20
CA LEU A 34 -2.65 -16.90 -20.22
C LEU A 34 -1.26 -17.01 -19.59
N LEU A 35 -1.14 -17.75 -18.48
CA LEU A 35 0.12 -17.95 -17.76
C LEU A 35 1.13 -18.76 -18.56
N LYS A 36 0.69 -19.77 -19.33
CA LYS A 36 1.57 -20.52 -20.24
C LYS A 36 2.26 -19.59 -21.25
N GLU A 37 1.51 -18.65 -21.81
CA GLU A 37 2.05 -17.67 -22.75
C GLU A 37 2.97 -16.67 -22.04
N VAL A 38 2.62 -16.22 -20.83
CA VAL A 38 3.49 -15.36 -20.00
C VAL A 38 4.82 -16.04 -19.68
N TYR A 39 4.82 -17.35 -19.39
CA TYR A 39 6.05 -18.10 -19.11
C TYR A 39 6.95 -18.22 -20.34
N GLN A 40 6.35 -18.39 -21.53
CA GLN A 40 7.10 -18.33 -22.77
C GLN A 40 7.69 -16.93 -23.01
N ASP A 41 6.91 -15.88 -22.77
CA ASP A 41 7.40 -14.50 -22.89
C ASP A 41 8.59 -14.22 -21.96
N PHE A 42 8.52 -14.66 -20.70
CA PHE A 42 9.65 -14.56 -19.77
C PHE A 42 10.87 -15.35 -20.26
N ALA A 43 10.68 -16.58 -20.75
CA ALA A 43 11.77 -17.38 -21.30
C ALA A 43 12.47 -16.69 -22.49
N ASP A 44 11.70 -16.04 -23.38
CA ASP A 44 12.26 -15.33 -24.53
C ASP A 44 13.08 -14.09 -24.11
N ILE A 45 12.61 -13.35 -23.10
CA ILE A 45 13.27 -12.13 -22.60
C ILE A 45 14.65 -12.42 -21.99
N MET A 46 14.83 -13.62 -21.43
CA MET A 46 16.06 -14.05 -20.74
C MET A 46 17.33 -14.05 -21.60
N THR A 47 17.18 -13.86 -22.92
CA THR A 47 18.26 -13.68 -23.89
C THR A 47 18.94 -12.29 -23.77
N GLY A 48 19.51 -11.95 -22.61
CA GLY A 48 20.31 -10.74 -22.36
C GLY A 48 20.52 -10.46 -20.88
N ASP A 49 21.61 -9.77 -20.51
CA ASP A 49 21.99 -9.61 -19.09
C ASP A 49 21.17 -8.56 -18.32
N SER A 50 20.83 -7.42 -18.95
CA SER A 50 20.36 -6.24 -18.22
C SER A 50 18.96 -6.33 -17.60
N LEU A 51 18.13 -7.30 -18.00
CA LEU A 51 16.78 -7.50 -17.45
C LEU A 51 16.64 -8.84 -16.72
N ARG A 52 17.71 -9.65 -16.65
CA ARG A 52 17.62 -11.05 -16.23
C ARG A 52 17.09 -11.20 -14.79
N ALA A 53 17.60 -10.41 -13.86
CA ALA A 53 17.15 -10.42 -12.47
C ALA A 53 15.68 -9.99 -12.35
N ALA A 54 15.29 -8.89 -13.00
CA ALA A 54 13.93 -8.39 -12.99
C ALA A 54 12.93 -9.38 -13.62
N THR A 55 13.28 -10.00 -14.75
CA THR A 55 12.46 -11.04 -15.39
C THR A 55 12.28 -12.26 -14.49
N MET A 56 13.36 -12.71 -13.82
CA MET A 56 13.30 -13.83 -12.88
C MET A 56 12.44 -13.52 -11.67
N TYR A 57 12.58 -12.32 -11.10
CA TYR A 57 11.70 -11.85 -10.02
C TYR A 57 10.23 -11.87 -10.45
N GLN A 58 9.89 -11.25 -11.60
CA GLN A 58 8.50 -11.19 -12.09
C GLN A 58 7.92 -12.56 -12.41
N TRP A 59 8.75 -13.49 -12.90
CA TRP A 59 8.34 -14.88 -13.08
C TRP A 59 8.04 -15.55 -11.74
N GLY A 60 8.91 -15.38 -10.74
CA GLY A 60 8.68 -15.85 -9.38
C GLY A 60 7.38 -15.31 -8.78
N VAL A 61 7.14 -14.01 -8.88
CA VAL A 61 5.90 -13.36 -8.43
C VAL A 61 4.68 -13.96 -9.14
N THR A 62 4.76 -14.17 -10.44
CA THR A 62 3.65 -14.75 -11.22
C THR A 62 3.33 -16.18 -10.76
N LEU A 63 4.36 -17.01 -10.56
CA LEU A 63 4.21 -18.37 -10.03
C LEU A 63 3.65 -18.36 -8.60
N LEU A 64 4.15 -17.47 -7.73
CA LEU A 64 3.65 -17.34 -6.36
C LEU A 64 2.15 -17.03 -6.33
N HIS A 65 1.70 -16.10 -7.18
CA HIS A 65 0.27 -15.79 -7.29
C HIS A 65 -0.53 -16.97 -7.86
N GLN A 66 -0.03 -17.65 -8.89
CA GLN A 66 -0.69 -18.84 -9.44
C GLN A 66 -0.83 -19.93 -8.36
N ALA A 67 0.23 -20.21 -7.60
CA ALA A 67 0.21 -21.23 -6.56
C ALA A 67 -0.86 -20.97 -5.50
N LYS A 68 -1.08 -19.69 -5.13
CA LYS A 68 -2.11 -19.27 -4.17
C LYS A 68 -3.55 -19.51 -4.65
N THR A 69 -3.81 -19.69 -5.95
CA THR A 69 -5.15 -20.01 -6.46
C THR A 69 -5.40 -21.51 -6.60
N LYS A 70 -4.37 -22.35 -6.42
CA LYS A 70 -4.46 -23.79 -6.65
C LYS A 70 -4.60 -24.58 -5.36
N THR A 71 -5.12 -25.80 -5.48
CA THR A 71 -5.18 -26.74 -4.37
C THR A 71 -3.77 -27.19 -3.95
N PRO A 72 -3.54 -27.65 -2.71
CA PRO A 72 -2.20 -27.99 -2.23
C PRO A 72 -1.40 -28.96 -3.14
N PRO A 73 -1.98 -30.07 -3.66
CA PRO A 73 -1.24 -30.97 -4.54
C PRO A 73 -0.70 -30.26 -5.79
N GLU A 74 -1.46 -29.32 -6.35
CA GLU A 74 -1.10 -28.56 -7.56
C GLU A 74 -0.14 -27.41 -7.23
N SER A 75 -0.37 -26.70 -6.13
CA SER A 75 0.39 -25.51 -5.76
C SER A 75 1.83 -25.83 -5.33
N ILE A 76 2.08 -26.99 -4.73
CA ILE A 76 3.40 -27.40 -4.20
C ILE A 76 4.51 -27.24 -5.26
N ASN A 77 4.31 -27.74 -6.48
CA ASN A 77 5.34 -27.64 -7.52
C ASN A 77 5.49 -26.20 -8.04
N ILE A 78 4.39 -25.44 -8.07
CA ILE A 78 4.39 -24.05 -8.50
C ILE A 78 5.15 -23.18 -7.48
N PHE A 79 4.93 -23.38 -6.17
CA PHE A 79 5.72 -22.71 -5.12
C PHE A 79 7.21 -23.04 -5.21
N ARG A 80 7.58 -24.31 -5.43
CA ARG A 80 9.00 -24.70 -5.64
C ARG A 80 9.62 -23.95 -6.81
N ASN A 81 8.90 -23.85 -7.92
CA ASN A 81 9.35 -23.07 -9.07
C ASN A 81 9.47 -21.58 -8.74
N ALA A 82 8.53 -20.99 -7.99
CA ALA A 82 8.60 -19.60 -7.55
C ALA A 82 9.87 -19.34 -6.71
N ILE A 83 10.13 -20.19 -5.71
CA ILE A 83 11.34 -20.13 -4.86
C ILE A 83 12.61 -20.22 -5.70
N ALA A 84 12.64 -21.11 -6.69
CA ALA A 84 13.78 -21.25 -7.60
C ALA A 84 14.02 -19.98 -8.45
N LYS A 85 12.94 -19.33 -8.93
CA LYS A 85 13.06 -18.06 -9.68
C LYS A 85 13.57 -16.92 -8.81
N PHE A 86 13.08 -16.78 -7.57
CA PHE A 86 13.60 -15.78 -6.63
C PHE A 86 15.07 -16.05 -6.25
N SER A 87 15.44 -17.32 -6.04
CA SER A 87 16.82 -17.71 -5.76
C SER A 87 17.76 -17.37 -6.94
N PHE A 88 17.31 -17.61 -8.17
CA PHE A 88 18.08 -17.26 -9.37
C PHE A 88 18.16 -15.74 -9.57
N CYS A 89 17.07 -15.00 -9.30
CA CYS A 89 17.09 -13.53 -9.27
C CYS A 89 18.20 -13.03 -8.32
N MET A 90 18.24 -13.56 -7.09
CA MET A 90 19.26 -13.21 -6.10
C MET A 90 20.67 -13.73 -6.43
N THR A 91 20.81 -14.69 -7.34
CA THR A 91 22.13 -15.11 -7.85
C THR A 91 22.68 -14.06 -8.82
N ILE A 92 21.79 -13.37 -9.57
CA ILE A 92 22.16 -12.30 -10.51
C ILE A 92 22.34 -10.97 -9.79
N ASP A 93 21.42 -10.64 -8.87
CA ASP A 93 21.46 -9.44 -8.03
C ASP A 93 21.27 -9.84 -6.56
N PRO A 94 22.37 -10.03 -5.81
CA PRO A 94 22.32 -10.46 -4.41
C PRO A 94 21.50 -9.58 -3.48
N ASN A 95 21.31 -8.30 -3.84
CA ASN A 95 20.62 -7.29 -3.02
C ASN A 95 19.20 -6.99 -3.52
N TYR A 96 18.61 -7.89 -4.33
CA TYR A 96 17.24 -7.74 -4.82
C TYR A 96 16.23 -7.95 -3.68
N LEU A 97 15.96 -6.89 -2.92
CA LEU A 97 15.18 -6.89 -1.68
C LEU A 97 13.83 -7.63 -1.81
N ALA A 98 13.05 -7.30 -2.84
CA ALA A 98 11.73 -7.89 -3.04
C ALA A 98 11.79 -9.41 -3.29
N ALA A 99 12.85 -9.90 -3.95
CA ALA A 99 13.03 -11.34 -4.17
C ALA A 99 13.37 -12.08 -2.87
N ALA A 100 14.07 -11.45 -1.93
CA ALA A 100 14.31 -12.03 -0.61
C ALA A 100 13.00 -12.15 0.19
N ILE A 101 12.20 -11.07 0.25
CA ILE A 101 10.90 -11.09 0.95
C ILE A 101 9.97 -12.14 0.35
N ASP A 102 9.77 -12.12 -0.97
CA ASP A 102 8.84 -13.03 -1.64
C ASP A 102 9.32 -14.50 -1.62
N ALA A 103 10.64 -14.74 -1.61
CA ALA A 103 11.18 -16.09 -1.38
C ALA A 103 10.81 -16.60 0.02
N GLY A 104 10.90 -15.74 1.05
CA GLY A 104 10.49 -16.09 2.41
C GLY A 104 9.01 -16.42 2.50
N VAL A 105 8.16 -15.59 1.90
CA VAL A 105 6.70 -15.82 1.81
C VAL A 105 6.40 -17.12 1.08
N ALA A 106 7.02 -17.35 -0.08
CA ALA A 106 6.83 -18.57 -0.86
C ALA A 106 7.26 -19.84 -0.09
N CYS A 107 8.30 -19.77 0.74
CA CYS A 107 8.69 -20.86 1.63
C CYS A 107 7.63 -21.16 2.70
N MET A 108 7.08 -20.12 3.36
CA MET A 108 6.00 -20.31 4.34
C MET A 108 4.74 -20.88 3.69
N ASP A 109 4.36 -20.38 2.51
CA ASP A 109 3.20 -20.87 1.78
C ASP A 109 3.39 -22.32 1.31
N LEU A 110 4.59 -22.69 0.86
CA LEU A 110 4.94 -24.07 0.55
C LEU A 110 4.86 -24.96 1.80
N ALA A 111 5.28 -24.47 2.97
CA ALA A 111 5.19 -25.22 4.22
C ALA A 111 3.73 -25.51 4.57
N ARG A 112 2.85 -24.50 4.48
CA ARG A 112 1.40 -24.66 4.67
C ARG A 112 0.80 -25.64 3.67
N ALA A 113 1.13 -25.51 2.38
CA ALA A 113 0.63 -26.42 1.34
C ALA A 113 1.06 -27.88 1.56
N ARG A 114 2.25 -28.11 2.13
CA ARG A 114 2.72 -29.44 2.51
C ARG A 114 2.23 -29.91 3.88
N ASN A 115 1.54 -29.05 4.63
CA ASN A 115 1.08 -29.30 6.00
C ASN A 115 2.22 -29.81 6.91
N VAL A 116 3.39 -29.17 6.84
CA VAL A 116 4.55 -29.49 7.68
C VAL A 116 4.53 -28.66 8.98
N PRO A 117 5.13 -29.16 10.08
CA PRO A 117 5.19 -28.41 11.33
C PRO A 117 6.04 -27.14 11.22
N ALA A 118 5.86 -26.18 12.14
CA ALA A 118 6.62 -24.93 12.21
C ALA A 118 8.15 -25.12 12.39
N THR A 119 8.57 -26.31 12.80
CA THR A 119 9.97 -26.75 12.96
C THR A 119 10.61 -27.28 11.67
N ASP A 120 9.83 -27.41 10.59
CA ASP A 120 10.32 -27.90 9.29
C ASP A 120 11.34 -26.92 8.65
N GLU A 121 12.22 -27.46 7.80
CA GLU A 121 13.26 -26.71 7.10
C GLU A 121 12.70 -25.55 6.27
N LEU A 122 11.46 -25.65 5.78
CA LEU A 122 10.85 -24.58 4.99
C LEU A 122 10.66 -23.29 5.80
N TYR A 123 10.35 -23.39 7.08
CA TYR A 123 10.26 -22.22 7.96
C TYR A 123 11.65 -21.67 8.30
N GLU A 124 12.68 -22.51 8.39
CA GLU A 124 14.07 -22.04 8.50
C GLU A 124 14.53 -21.33 7.22
N MET A 125 14.16 -21.86 6.05
CA MET A 125 14.42 -21.21 4.78
C MET A 125 13.72 -19.85 4.71
N ALA A 126 12.46 -19.76 5.16
CA ALA A 126 11.73 -18.50 5.22
C ALA A 126 12.44 -17.48 6.13
N LYS A 127 12.80 -17.89 7.35
CA LYS A 127 13.55 -17.06 8.31
C LYS A 127 14.83 -16.49 7.69
N LYS A 128 15.65 -17.33 7.06
CA LYS A 128 16.91 -16.91 6.40
C LYS A 128 16.68 -15.88 5.30
N GLN A 129 15.59 -16.00 4.55
CA GLN A 129 15.27 -15.01 3.50
C GLN A 129 14.82 -13.68 4.09
N PHE A 130 14.05 -13.68 5.18
CA PHE A 130 13.67 -12.45 5.89
C PHE A 130 14.86 -11.79 6.60
N GLU A 131 15.77 -12.57 7.18
CA GLU A 131 17.05 -12.08 7.71
C GLU A 131 17.90 -11.43 6.60
N LYS A 132 17.95 -12.06 5.42
CA LYS A 132 18.61 -11.48 4.24
C LYS A 132 17.95 -10.18 3.82
N ALA A 133 16.62 -10.11 3.76
CA ALA A 133 15.90 -8.86 3.46
C ALA A 133 16.24 -7.77 4.47
N ASN A 134 16.28 -8.10 5.76
CA ASN A 134 16.68 -7.17 6.82
C ASN A 134 18.15 -6.73 6.73
N SER A 135 19.04 -7.57 6.18
CA SER A 135 20.44 -7.20 5.92
C SER A 135 20.59 -6.20 4.75
N ILE A 136 19.62 -6.19 3.81
CA ILE A 136 19.57 -5.23 2.69
C ILE A 136 18.91 -3.93 3.16
N GLN A 137 17.78 -4.04 3.87
CA GLN A 137 17.04 -2.90 4.42
C GLN A 137 16.54 -3.25 5.82
N ALA A 138 17.09 -2.57 6.83
CA ALA A 138 16.85 -2.89 8.23
C ALA A 138 15.34 -2.89 8.60
N GLY A 139 14.87 -4.01 9.15
CA GLY A 139 13.52 -4.23 9.68
C GLY A 139 12.39 -4.30 8.65
N VAL A 140 12.70 -4.31 7.36
CA VAL A 140 11.70 -4.44 6.28
C VAL A 140 10.88 -5.73 6.35
N ALA A 141 11.47 -6.81 6.86
CA ALA A 141 10.84 -8.11 7.04
C ALA A 141 10.73 -8.52 8.52
N ALA A 142 10.81 -7.54 9.44
CA ALA A 142 10.73 -7.81 10.87
C ALA A 142 9.38 -8.39 11.29
N PHE A 143 8.26 -7.91 10.71
CA PHE A 143 6.96 -8.51 10.97
C PHE A 143 6.89 -9.97 10.48
N ASN A 144 7.44 -10.28 9.30
CA ASN A 144 7.51 -11.67 8.83
C ASN A 144 8.35 -12.58 9.75
N LEU A 145 9.43 -12.06 10.34
CA LEU A 145 10.19 -12.79 11.36
C LEU A 145 9.36 -13.03 12.63
N ALA A 146 8.56 -12.05 13.05
CA ALA A 146 7.63 -12.23 14.16
C ALA A 146 6.63 -13.36 13.87
N CYS A 147 6.07 -13.43 12.66
CA CYS A 147 5.19 -14.53 12.25
C CYS A 147 5.89 -15.89 12.34
N VAL A 148 7.13 -16.01 11.85
CA VAL A 148 7.91 -17.27 11.96
C VAL A 148 8.14 -17.67 13.42
N HIS A 149 8.47 -16.71 14.29
CA HIS A 149 8.67 -16.97 15.71
C HIS A 149 7.36 -17.30 16.45
N GLY A 150 6.25 -16.62 16.11
CA GLY A 150 4.91 -16.88 16.64
C GLY A 150 4.44 -18.31 16.33
N LEU A 151 4.62 -18.75 15.08
CA LEU A 151 4.32 -20.13 14.67
C LEU A 151 5.11 -21.19 15.47
N ARG A 152 6.31 -20.83 15.92
CA ARG A 152 7.20 -21.73 16.68
C ARG A 152 6.98 -21.65 18.19
N GLY A 153 6.19 -20.70 18.66
CA GLY A 153 6.00 -20.43 20.08
C GLY A 153 7.19 -19.72 20.74
N ASP A 154 8.09 -19.14 19.95
CA ASP A 154 9.27 -18.40 20.42
C ASP A 154 8.85 -16.99 20.85
N ASN A 155 8.18 -16.87 22.01
CA ASN A 155 7.54 -15.62 22.45
C ASN A 155 8.50 -14.42 22.51
N ASP A 156 9.69 -14.59 23.09
CA ASP A 156 10.67 -13.50 23.25
C ASP A 156 11.17 -13.00 21.89
N ALA A 157 11.49 -13.92 20.97
CA ALA A 157 11.94 -13.57 19.63
C ALA A 157 10.81 -12.97 18.77
N CYS A 158 9.57 -13.43 18.96
CA CYS A 158 8.38 -12.84 18.34
C CYS A 158 8.19 -11.38 18.79
N LEU A 159 8.22 -11.11 20.09
CA LEU A 159 8.10 -9.77 20.64
C LEU A 159 9.27 -8.87 20.21
N GLU A 160 10.50 -9.37 20.20
CA GLU A 160 11.66 -8.63 19.70
C GLU A 160 11.46 -8.21 18.24
N ALA A 161 11.05 -9.14 17.38
CA ALA A 161 10.78 -8.87 15.97
C ALA A 161 9.62 -7.87 15.77
N LEU A 162 8.55 -7.95 16.56
CA LEU A 162 7.45 -6.96 16.56
C LEU A 162 7.92 -5.56 16.97
N ASN A 163 8.79 -5.45 17.97
CA ASN A 163 9.37 -4.17 18.38
C ASN A 163 10.29 -3.58 17.30
N ILE A 164 11.07 -4.42 16.61
CA ILE A 164 11.86 -3.97 15.45
C ILE A 164 10.94 -3.46 14.34
N ALA A 165 9.86 -4.19 14.04
CA ALA A 165 8.90 -3.78 13.02
C ALA A 165 8.23 -2.44 13.37
N LYS A 166 7.89 -2.25 14.65
CA LYS A 166 7.40 -0.98 15.19
C LYS A 166 8.40 0.15 14.99
N GLU A 167 9.65 -0.05 15.41
CA GLU A 167 10.72 0.96 15.34
C GLU A 167 11.01 1.38 13.89
N LYS A 168 10.93 0.44 12.95
CA LYS A 168 11.16 0.68 11.52
C LYS A 168 9.91 1.07 10.74
N ALA A 169 8.77 1.28 11.43
CA ALA A 169 7.48 1.62 10.82
C ALA A 169 7.09 0.65 9.69
N SER A 170 7.33 -0.65 9.90
CA SER A 170 7.02 -1.74 8.96
C SER A 170 5.93 -2.69 9.46
N LEU A 171 5.23 -2.32 10.54
CA LEU A 171 4.05 -3.04 11.00
C LEU A 171 2.89 -2.89 10.01
N PRO A 172 2.10 -3.96 9.79
CA PRO A 172 0.76 -3.86 9.23
C PRO A 172 -0.18 -3.07 10.15
N ASP A 173 -1.42 -2.86 9.71
CA ASP A 173 -2.44 -2.32 10.61
C ASP A 173 -2.84 -3.32 11.70
N ASP A 174 -3.48 -2.81 12.75
CA ASP A 174 -3.83 -3.60 13.92
C ASP A 174 -4.77 -4.77 13.60
N ALA A 175 -5.69 -4.59 12.63
CA ALA A 175 -6.64 -5.62 12.27
C ALA A 175 -5.92 -6.77 11.56
N ASP A 176 -5.00 -6.45 10.65
CA ASP A 176 -4.15 -7.42 9.98
C ASP A 176 -3.24 -8.16 10.97
N ILE A 177 -2.62 -7.45 11.93
CA ILE A 177 -1.80 -8.08 12.97
C ILE A 177 -2.61 -9.07 13.83
N LEU A 178 -3.82 -8.68 14.23
CA LEU A 178 -4.69 -9.51 15.08
C LEU A 178 -5.31 -10.71 14.35
N ALA A 179 -5.50 -10.59 13.03
CA ALA A 179 -6.04 -11.64 12.19
C ALA A 179 -4.97 -12.59 11.63
N ASP A 180 -3.68 -12.28 11.80
CA ASP A 180 -2.60 -13.09 11.25
C ASP A 180 -2.58 -14.49 11.90
N PRO A 181 -2.80 -15.57 11.11
CA PRO A 181 -2.84 -16.93 11.64
C PRO A 181 -1.51 -17.37 12.26
N ASP A 182 -0.39 -16.79 11.84
CA ASP A 182 0.94 -17.11 12.35
C ASP A 182 1.16 -16.56 13.77
N LEU A 183 0.35 -15.59 14.19
CA LEU A 183 0.37 -15.00 15.53
C LEU A 183 -0.74 -15.55 16.44
N ALA A 184 -1.56 -16.49 15.97
CA ALA A 184 -2.70 -17.02 16.74
C ALA A 184 -2.30 -17.62 18.11
N SER A 185 -1.08 -18.13 18.24
CA SER A 185 -0.53 -18.64 19.51
C SER A 185 -0.18 -17.55 20.52
N VAL A 186 -0.02 -16.30 20.07
CA VAL A 186 0.47 -15.18 20.89
C VAL A 186 -0.58 -14.12 21.19
N ILE A 187 -1.64 -13.97 20.38
CA ILE A 187 -2.62 -12.87 20.52
C ILE A 187 -3.28 -12.76 21.91
N ASN A 188 -3.42 -13.89 22.62
CA ASN A 188 -4.06 -13.92 23.93
C ASN A 188 -3.08 -13.71 25.09
N GLN A 189 -1.78 -13.74 24.83
CA GLN A 189 -0.74 -13.57 25.84
C GLN A 189 -0.66 -12.11 26.31
N GLN A 190 -0.36 -11.91 27.58
CA GLN A 190 -0.40 -10.58 28.18
C GLN A 190 0.60 -9.63 27.51
N TRP A 191 1.82 -10.09 27.23
CA TRP A 191 2.84 -9.28 26.57
C TRP A 191 2.39 -8.79 25.19
N PHE A 192 1.60 -9.58 24.44
CA PHE A 192 1.11 -9.19 23.12
C PHE A 192 0.03 -8.12 23.24
N LYS A 193 -0.88 -8.29 24.21
CA LYS A 193 -1.89 -7.27 24.54
C LYS A 193 -1.24 -5.96 24.99
N ASP A 194 -0.18 -6.03 25.79
CA ASP A 194 0.59 -4.87 26.24
C ASP A 194 1.29 -4.17 25.06
N PHE A 195 1.87 -4.96 24.13
CA PHE A 195 2.44 -4.44 22.89
C PHE A 195 1.41 -3.68 22.06
N MET A 196 0.23 -4.26 21.80
CA MET A 196 -0.84 -3.62 21.03
C MET A 196 -1.38 -2.37 21.72
N ALA A 197 -1.59 -2.41 23.05
CA ALA A 197 -1.97 -1.24 23.83
C ALA A 197 -0.92 -0.12 23.75
N GLY A 198 0.36 -0.49 23.69
CA GLY A 198 1.47 0.43 23.45
C GLY A 198 1.40 1.10 22.08
N LEU A 199 1.07 0.37 21.01
CA LEU A 199 0.88 0.95 19.66
C LEU A 199 -0.22 1.99 19.65
N GLU A 200 -1.37 1.67 20.26
CA GLU A 200 -2.50 2.59 20.33
C GLU A 200 -2.17 3.86 21.13
N LYS A 201 -1.47 3.71 22.26
CA LYS A 201 -1.00 4.84 23.05
C LYS A 201 -0.07 5.75 22.23
N ASP A 202 0.89 5.17 21.50
CA ASP A 202 1.84 5.93 20.68
C ASP A 202 1.13 6.69 19.55
N ARG A 203 0.13 6.07 18.89
CA ARG A 203 -0.68 6.73 17.86
C ARG A 203 -1.49 7.88 18.43
N ARG A 204 -2.12 7.71 19.59
CA ARG A 204 -2.86 8.79 20.26
C ARG A 204 -1.96 9.99 20.57
N ILE A 205 -0.78 9.72 21.14
CA ILE A 205 0.22 10.77 21.42
C ILE A 205 0.67 11.47 20.13
N ALA A 206 0.88 10.72 19.05
CA ALA A 206 1.27 11.28 17.76
C ALA A 206 0.18 12.17 17.16
N GLU A 207 -1.09 11.75 17.23
CA GLU A 207 -2.23 12.53 16.74
C GLU A 207 -2.46 13.79 17.58
N GLU A 208 -2.38 13.70 18.91
CA GLU A 208 -2.46 14.87 19.79
C GLU A 208 -1.37 15.91 19.44
N LYS A 209 -0.13 15.47 19.22
CA LYS A 209 0.97 16.34 18.79
C LYS A 209 0.71 16.96 17.42
N ARG A 210 0.19 16.18 16.47
CA ARG A 210 -0.14 16.65 15.13
C ARG A 210 -1.23 17.73 15.17
N LEU A 211 -2.31 17.50 15.91
CA LEU A 211 -3.41 18.45 16.08
C LEU A 211 -2.92 19.74 16.75
N ALA A 212 -2.09 19.63 17.79
CA ALA A 212 -1.47 20.80 18.44
C ALA A 212 -0.58 21.59 17.47
N ALA A 213 0.20 20.92 16.62
CA ALA A 213 1.03 21.56 15.61
C ALA A 213 0.20 22.30 14.53
N ILE A 214 -0.93 21.71 14.10
CA ILE A 214 -1.86 22.36 13.17
C ILE A 214 -2.47 23.61 13.81
N ALA A 215 -2.96 23.51 15.05
CA ALA A 215 -3.54 24.64 15.76
C ALA A 215 -2.52 25.79 15.96
N ALA A 216 -1.28 25.47 16.32
CA ALA A 216 -0.21 26.47 16.44
C ALA A 216 0.12 27.14 15.10
N ALA A 217 0.12 26.38 13.99
CA ALA A 217 0.34 26.91 12.66
C ALA A 217 -0.82 27.78 12.16
N GLU A 218 -2.06 27.48 12.54
CA GLU A 218 -3.22 28.32 12.27
C GLU A 218 -3.21 29.62 13.08
N GLU A 219 -2.85 29.55 14.37
CA GLU A 219 -2.71 30.73 15.22
C GLU A 219 -1.63 31.68 14.69
N ALA A 220 -0.49 31.14 14.26
CA ALA A 220 0.60 31.93 13.67
C ALA A 220 0.23 32.65 12.36
N LYS A 221 -0.83 32.20 11.66
CA LYS A 221 -1.34 32.86 10.44
C LYS A 221 -2.29 34.03 10.76
N LYS A 222 -2.78 34.17 11.99
CA LYS A 222 -3.65 35.28 12.36
C LYS A 222 -2.88 36.60 12.24
N PRO A 223 -3.49 37.66 11.67
CA PRO A 223 -2.83 38.95 11.55
C PRO A 223 -2.45 39.45 12.94
N LYS A 224 -1.20 39.90 13.09
CA LYS A 224 -0.77 40.54 14.34
C LYS A 224 -1.75 41.67 14.66
N PRO A 225 -2.19 41.81 15.92
CA PRO A 225 -3.07 42.91 16.30
C PRO A 225 -2.41 44.21 15.84
N LYS A 226 -3.20 45.07 15.16
CA LYS A 226 -2.72 46.40 14.77
C LYS A 226 -2.30 47.11 16.04
N ASP A 227 -1.05 47.55 16.08
CA ASP A 227 -0.55 48.34 17.20
C ASP A 227 -1.46 49.58 17.33
N PRO A 228 -2.17 49.75 18.45
CA PRO A 228 -3.10 50.86 18.63
C PRO A 228 -2.41 52.23 18.61
N ASN A 229 -1.07 52.28 18.69
CA ASN A 229 -0.28 53.51 18.63
C ASN A 229 0.43 53.75 17.28
N VAL A 230 0.20 52.91 16.26
CA VAL A 230 0.66 53.23 14.89
C VAL A 230 -0.33 54.21 14.26
N PHE A 231 0.03 55.49 14.28
CA PHE A 231 -0.65 56.55 13.56
C PHE A 231 -0.65 56.25 12.05
N ASP A 232 -1.79 55.83 11.50
CA ASP A 232 -2.03 55.74 10.06
C ASP A 232 -2.66 57.08 9.60
N PRO A 233 -1.88 58.02 9.03
CA PRO A 233 -2.38 59.33 8.64
C PRO A 233 -3.43 59.29 7.52
N TYR A 234 -3.72 58.11 6.96
CA TYR A 234 -4.68 57.92 5.87
C TYR A 234 -5.87 57.03 6.27
N ALA A 235 -6.06 56.73 7.56
CA ALA A 235 -7.17 55.89 8.04
C ALA A 235 -8.55 56.45 7.66
N ASP A 236 -8.74 57.77 7.73
CA ASP A 236 -10.02 58.43 7.41
C ASP A 236 -10.34 58.42 5.91
N MET A 237 -9.32 58.45 5.03
CA MET A 237 -9.53 58.36 3.57
C MET A 237 -9.98 56.96 3.11
N LYS A 238 -9.71 55.91 3.90
CA LYS A 238 -10.17 54.54 3.55
C LYS A 238 -11.61 54.28 3.96
N LYS A 239 -12.12 55.00 4.98
CA LYS A 239 -13.52 54.90 5.41
C LYS A 239 -14.46 55.50 4.36
N SER A 240 -14.13 56.69 3.84
CA SER A 240 -14.92 57.36 2.79
C SER A 240 -15.04 56.58 1.48
N LYS A 241 -14.04 55.78 1.11
CA LYS A 241 -14.11 54.88 -0.07
C LYS A 241 -14.98 53.65 0.14
N LYS A 242 -15.20 53.21 1.38
CA LYS A 242 -16.02 52.03 1.67
C LYS A 242 -17.51 52.41 1.69
N ASP A 243 -17.83 53.57 2.24
CA ASP A 243 -19.20 54.09 2.30
C ASP A 243 -19.70 54.53 0.90
N ALA A 244 -18.82 55.07 0.05
CA ALA A 244 -19.17 55.38 -1.35
C ALA A 244 -19.44 54.14 -2.22
N LYS A 245 -18.99 52.94 -1.79
CA LYS A 245 -19.18 51.69 -2.54
C LYS A 245 -20.47 50.96 -2.16
N SER A 246 -21.00 51.16 -0.94
CA SER A 246 -22.28 50.57 -0.53
C SER A 246 -23.47 51.26 -1.21
N ASP A 247 -23.43 52.59 -1.37
CA ASP A 247 -24.51 53.37 -2.01
C ASP A 247 -24.69 53.03 -3.50
N ALA A 248 -23.61 52.66 -4.20
CA ALA A 248 -23.68 52.28 -5.61
C ALA A 248 -24.34 50.91 -5.84
N THR A 249 -24.25 50.00 -4.86
CA THR A 249 -24.85 48.65 -4.93
C THR A 249 -26.36 48.65 -4.65
N GLU A 250 -26.85 49.52 -3.77
CA GLU A 250 -28.29 49.63 -3.48
C GLU A 250 -29.09 50.27 -4.62
N ALA A 251 -28.46 51.09 -5.46
CA ALA A 251 -29.11 51.65 -6.65
C ALA A 251 -29.30 50.59 -7.76
N GLN A 252 -28.37 49.63 -7.89
CA GLN A 252 -28.42 48.60 -8.95
C GLN A 252 -29.40 47.45 -8.65
N THR A 253 -29.69 47.16 -7.38
CA THR A 253 -30.67 46.12 -7.01
C THR A 253 -32.11 46.54 -7.25
N LYS A 254 -32.45 47.84 -7.17
CA LYS A 254 -33.82 48.33 -7.41
C LYS A 254 -34.23 48.34 -8.88
N GLU A 255 -33.29 48.53 -9.81
CA GLU A 255 -33.59 48.45 -11.26
C GLU A 255 -33.81 46.99 -11.73
N ALA A 256 -33.19 46.00 -11.07
CA ALA A 256 -33.31 44.59 -11.45
C ALA A 256 -34.64 43.95 -10.97
N GLU A 257 -35.17 44.37 -9.82
CA GLU A 257 -36.43 43.84 -9.27
C GLU A 257 -37.67 44.27 -10.10
N GLN A 258 -37.59 45.41 -10.78
CA GLN A 258 -38.71 45.93 -11.58
C GLN A 258 -38.80 45.28 -12.97
N ALA A 259 -37.72 44.66 -13.45
CA ALA A 259 -37.70 43.92 -14.73
C ALA A 259 -38.18 42.45 -14.59
N ALA A 260 -38.14 41.87 -13.38
CA ALA A 260 -38.50 40.46 -13.15
C ALA A 260 -40.01 40.24 -12.90
N ALA A 261 -40.81 41.30 -12.76
CA ALA A 261 -42.24 41.21 -12.46
C ALA A 261 -43.15 41.02 -13.69
N ASP A 262 -42.64 41.20 -14.91
CA ASP A 262 -43.43 41.09 -16.15
C ASP A 262 -43.37 39.69 -16.82
N GLU A 263 -42.64 38.72 -16.26
CA GLU A 263 -42.39 37.43 -16.92
C GLU A 263 -42.78 36.20 -16.08
N VAL A 264 -43.99 36.16 -15.52
CA VAL A 264 -44.54 34.92 -14.96
C VAL A 264 -46.04 34.78 -15.25
N ALA A 265 -46.38 34.02 -16.31
CA ALA A 265 -47.69 33.39 -16.47
C ALA A 265 -47.51 31.85 -16.45
N PRO A 266 -48.32 31.06 -15.71
CA PRO A 266 -48.02 29.66 -15.47
C PRO A 266 -48.71 28.73 -16.48
N VAL A 267 -48.04 27.62 -16.84
CA VAL A 267 -48.67 26.47 -17.50
C VAL A 267 -48.43 25.20 -16.68
N LYS A 268 -49.52 24.44 -16.58
CA LYS A 268 -49.85 23.36 -15.65
C LYS A 268 -49.01 22.08 -15.79
N ALA A 269 -48.94 21.36 -14.68
CA ALA A 269 -48.50 19.99 -14.50
C ALA A 269 -49.44 18.96 -15.16
N ASP A 270 -48.88 17.83 -15.59
CA ASP A 270 -49.61 16.58 -15.69
C ASP A 270 -48.73 15.40 -15.25
N GLU A 271 -49.29 14.56 -14.38
CA GLU A 271 -48.69 13.37 -13.77
C GLU A 271 -48.97 12.14 -14.62
N SER A 272 -48.02 11.21 -14.74
CA SER A 272 -48.37 9.79 -14.89
C SER A 272 -47.20 8.86 -14.54
N SER A 273 -47.39 8.08 -13.48
CA SER A 273 -46.68 6.82 -13.23
C SER A 273 -47.26 5.70 -14.09
N PRO A 274 -46.52 4.59 -14.29
CA PRO A 274 -47.19 3.31 -14.34
C PRO A 274 -46.54 2.26 -13.43
N SER A 275 -47.43 1.49 -12.80
CA SER A 275 -47.14 0.22 -12.15
C SER A 275 -47.56 -0.91 -13.08
N SER A 276 -46.65 -1.86 -13.31
CA SER A 276 -46.87 -3.31 -13.37
C SER A 276 -45.54 -4.01 -13.61
#